data_AF-A0A9P2WQ73-F1
#
_entry.id   AF-A0A9P2WQ73-F1
#
_cell.length_a   1.000
_cell.length_b   1.000
_cell.length_c   1.000
_cell.angle_alpha   90.00
_cell.angle_beta   90.00
_cell.angle_gamma   90.00
#
_symmetry.space_group_name_H-M   'P 1'
#
loop_
_entity.id
_entity.type
_entity.pdbx_description
1 polymer ?
#
loop_
_entity_poly.entity_id
_entity_poly.type
_entity_poly.pdbx_seq_one_letter_code
_entity_poly.pdbx_strand_id
1 'polypeptide(L)' 'MTDEEALAERVIDQVQARLDSLDSLPVHEHVTVFETVHQELAAVLSVLDAPGQGAVR' A
#
# COMPACT_ATOMS: atom_id res chain seq x y z
N MET A 1 7.37 13.68 11.27
CA MET A 1 6.87 12.43 10.68
C MET A 1 5.80 11.90 11.61
N THR A 2 4.54 11.95 11.18
CA THR A 2 3.42 11.33 11.90
C THR A 2 3.44 9.81 11.66
N ASP A 3 2.73 9.03 12.48
CA ASP A 3 2.61 7.58 12.28
C ASP A 3 1.95 7.25 10.92
N GLU A 4 1.04 8.13 10.47
CA GLU A 4 0.38 8.08 9.16
C GLU A 4 1.37 8.31 8.00
N GLU A 5 2.25 9.31 8.13
CA GLU A 5 3.32 9.57 7.14
C GLU A 5 4.30 8.39 7.05
N ALA A 6 4.69 7.84 8.20
CA ALA A 6 5.59 6.68 8.26
C ALA A 6 4.96 5.41 7.64
N LEU A 7 3.65 5.23 7.83
CA LEU A 7 2.89 4.13 7.22
C LEU A 7 2.82 4.30 5.70
N ALA A 8 2.48 5.50 5.23
CA ALA A 8 2.38 5.80 3.81
C ALA A 8 3.73 5.60 3.10
N GLU A 9 4.84 6.07 3.68
CA GLU A 9 6.18 5.92 3.11
C GLU A 9 6.58 4.43 2.97
N ARG A 10 6.40 3.64 4.04
CA ARG A 10 6.69 2.20 4.00
C ARG A 10 5.90 1.47 2.92
N VAL A 11 4.64 1.84 2.72
CA VAL A 11 3.77 1.19 1.74
C VAL A 11 4.20 1.56 0.32
N ILE A 12 4.58 2.81 0.09
CA ILE A 12 5.11 3.22 -1.21
C ILE A 12 6.40 2.46 -1.55
N ASP A 13 7.31 2.29 -0.60
CA ASP A 13 8.53 1.50 -0.82
C ASP A 13 8.20 0.04 -1.19
N GLN A 14 7.21 -0.57 -0.52
CA GLN A 14 6.76 -1.93 -0.82
C GLN A 14 6.11 -2.03 -2.19
N VAL A 15 5.25 -1.08 -2.55
CA VAL A 15 4.58 -1.03 -3.86
C VAL A 15 5.62 -0.85 -4.97
N GLN A 16 6.60 0.04 -4.80
CA GLN A 16 7.68 0.23 -5.76
C GLN A 16 8.47 -1.06 -5.97
N ALA A 17 8.89 -1.73 -4.90
CA ALA A 17 9.61 -3.00 -4.99
C ALA A 17 8.80 -4.10 -5.70
N ARG A 18 7.47 -4.13 -5.50
CA ARG A 18 6.58 -5.07 -6.22
C ARG A 18 6.48 -4.71 -7.71
N LEU A 19 6.36 -3.44 -8.05
CA LEU A 19 6.31 -3.00 -9.45
C LEU A 19 7.63 -3.29 -10.18
N ASP A 20 8.77 -3.09 -9.51
CA ASP A 20 10.09 -3.42 -10.07
C ASP A 20 10.23 -4.93 -10.34
N SER A 21 9.55 -5.78 -9.56
CA SER A 21 9.57 -7.23 -9.80
C SER A 21 8.90 -7.66 -11.11
N LEU A 22 8.00 -6.84 -11.68
CA LEU A 22 7.26 -7.16 -12.90
C LEU A 22 8.17 -7.41 -14.10
N ASP A 23 9.30 -6.71 -14.19
CA ASP A 23 10.28 -6.86 -15.27
C ASP A 23 10.87 -8.29 -15.34
N SER A 24 10.81 -9.01 -14.23
CA SER A 24 11.34 -10.37 -14.08
C SER A 24 10.27 -11.46 -14.28
N LEU A 25 9.00 -11.08 -14.34
CA LEU A 25 7.87 -12.01 -14.27
C LEU A 25 7.20 -12.19 -15.65
N PRO A 26 6.67 -13.39 -15.94
CA PRO A 26 5.77 -13.57 -17.06
C PRO A 26 4.55 -12.63 -16.97
N VAL A 27 4.11 -12.10 -18.10
CA VAL A 27 2.99 -11.12 -18.16
C VAL A 27 1.70 -11.62 -17.50
N HIS A 28 1.43 -12.93 -17.53
CA HIS A 28 0.23 -13.49 -16.89
C HIS A 28 0.27 -13.41 -15.35
N GLU A 29 1.46 -13.30 -14.76
CA GLU A 29 1.65 -13.12 -13.31
C GLU A 29 1.50 -11.66 -12.88
N HIS A 30 1.59 -10.71 -13.82
CA HIS A 30 1.46 -9.28 -13.53
C HIS A 30 0.10 -8.94 -12.91
N VAL A 31 -0.96 -9.64 -13.31
CA VAL A 31 -2.31 -9.45 -12.77
C VAL A 31 -2.34 -9.66 -11.26
N THR A 32 -1.73 -10.74 -10.77
CA THR A 32 -1.65 -11.05 -9.34
C THR A 32 -0.87 -9.98 -8.57
N VAL A 33 0.21 -9.46 -9.16
CA VAL A 33 0.99 -8.36 -8.57
C VAL A 33 0.16 -7.08 -8.47
N PHE A 34 -0.57 -6.72 -9.52
CA PHE A 34 -1.44 -5.54 -9.50
C PHE A 34 -2.59 -5.67 -8.51
N GLU A 35 -3.21 -6.85 -8.40
CA GLU A 35 -4.23 -7.12 -7.38
C GLU A 35 -3.68 -6.94 -5.96
N THR A 36 -2.46 -7.43 -5.73
CA THR A 36 -1.80 -7.29 -4.42
C THR A 36 -1.51 -5.83 -4.10
N VAL A 37 -0.93 -5.08 -5.04
CA VAL A 37 -0.67 -3.64 -4.90
C VAL A 37 -1.97 -2.87 -4.61
N HIS A 38 -3.05 -3.20 -5.33
CA HIS A 38 -4.35 -2.58 -5.10
C HIS A 38 -4.86 -2.82 -3.67
N GLN A 39 -4.76 -4.06 -3.17
CA GLN A 39 -5.20 -4.41 -1.82
C GLN A 39 -4.37 -3.70 -0.74
N GLU A 40 -3.04 -3.62 -0.91
CA GLU A 40 -2.15 -2.93 0.03
C GLU A 40 -2.46 -1.44 0.12
N LEU A 41 -2.62 -0.78 -1.03
CA LEU A 41 -2.99 0.65 -1.07
C LEU A 41 -4.38 0.89 -0.48
N ALA A 42 -5.36 0.05 -0.80
CA ALA A 42 -6.71 0.17 -0.25
C ALA A 42 -6.74 0.02 1.27
N ALA A 43 -5.95 -0.91 1.82
CA ALA A 43 -5.83 -1.10 3.27
C ALA A 43 -5.26 0.15 3.96
N VAL A 44 -4.26 0.77 3.36
CA VAL A 44 -3.61 1.98 3.92
C VAL A 44 -4.54 3.17 3.85
N LEU A 45 -5.21 3.37 2.72
CA LEU A 45 -6.24 4.41 2.60
C LEU A 45 -7.34 4.21 3.64
N SER A 46 -7.75 2.97 3.93
CA SER A 46 -8.73 2.69 4.99
C SER A 46 -8.21 3.04 6.40
N VAL A 47 -6.91 2.91 6.65
CA VAL A 47 -6.30 3.29 7.94
C VAL A 47 -6.21 4.81 8.07
N LEU A 48 -5.85 5.50 6.98
CA LEU A 48 -5.74 6.96 6.93
C LEU A 48 -7.10 7.67 6.94
N ASP A 49 -8.12 7.06 6.34
CA ASP A 49 -9.49 7.58 6.31
C ASP A 49 -10.26 7.30 7.61
N ALA A 50 -9.74 6.40 8.47
CA ALA A 50 -10.32 6.17 9.78
C ALA A 50 -10.24 7.49 10.58
N PRO A 51 -11.38 8.16 10.87
CA PRO A 51 -11.38 9.43 11.58
C PRO A 51 -10.70 9.20 12.92
N GLY A 52 -9.66 10.00 13.19
CA GLY A 52 -8.68 9.77 14.23
C GLY A 52 -9.25 9.15 15.51
N GLN A 53 -8.52 8.17 16.04
CA GLN A 53 -8.70 7.63 17.40
C GLN A 53 -8.34 8.71 18.45
N GLY A 54 -9.03 9.85 18.41
CA GLY A 54 -8.78 11.06 19.17
C GLY A 54 -9.99 12.01 19.23
N ALA A 55 -11.21 11.52 18.99
CA ALA A 55 -12.43 12.30 19.23
C ALA A 55 -13.65 11.41 19.53
N VAL A 56 -13.66 10.70 20.67
CA VAL A 56 -14.80 10.58 21.61
C VAL A 56 -14.26 9.94 22.89
N ARG A 57 -13.91 10.79 23.87
CA ARG A 57 -14.25 10.61 25.29
C ARG A 57 -13.97 11.88 26.07
#